data_AF-A0A847NCI2-F1
#
_entry.id   AF-A0A847NCI2-F1
#
_cell.length_a   1.000
_cell.length_b   1.000
_cell.length_c   1.000
_cell.angle_alpha   90.00
_cell.angle_beta   90.00
_cell.angle_gamma   90.00
#
_symmetry.space_group_name_H-M   'P 1'
#
loop_
_entity.id
_entity.type
_entity.pdbx_description
1 polymer ?
#
loop_
_entity_poly.entity_id
_entity_poly.type
_entity_poly.pdbx_seq_one_letter_code
_entity_poly.pdbx_strand_id
1 'polypeptide(L)'
;MGYSVNKQEMSYTGRSIKSNTYYIKDSTGVLIGILCINFDITAAQNAVKSLEEFMGTTKSSGFENDKNTSGSIKDFTIKIIEDIIRNSKIPTNRMTTKEKIEILKLLKQKEVFRIKAATRIVAKYLNSSETSIYRYLKELE
;
A
#
# COMPACT_ATOMS: atom_id res chain seq x y z
N MET A 1 20.50 21.56 17.88
CA MET A 1 20.91 20.56 16.87
C MET A 1 19.67 20.15 16.08
N GLY A 2 19.64 20.44 14.78
CA GLY A 2 18.46 20.18 13.93
C GLY A 2 18.41 18.72 13.47
N TYR A 3 17.26 18.07 13.64
CA TYR A 3 17.01 16.74 13.10
C TYR A 3 16.64 16.87 11.61
N SER A 4 17.23 16.03 10.76
CA SER A 4 16.91 15.95 9.33
C SER A 4 16.10 14.68 9.07
N VAL A 5 14.87 14.83 8.58
CA VAL A 5 14.07 13.70 8.10
C VAL A 5 14.18 13.66 6.58
N ASN A 6 14.81 12.60 6.07
CA ASN A 6 14.80 12.30 4.64
C ASN A 6 13.50 11.55 4.33
N LYS A 7 12.64 12.15 3.49
CA LYS A 7 11.37 11.55 3.11
C LYS A 7 11.22 11.57 1.60
N GLN A 8 10.87 10.44 1.00
CA GLN A 8 10.47 10.39 -0.40
C GLN A 8 8.94 10.46 -0.47
N GLU A 9 8.44 11.34 -1.32
CA GLU A 9 7.01 11.63 -1.48
C GLU A 9 6.67 11.72 -2.97
N MET A 10 5.41 11.53 -3.32
CA MET A 10 4.90 11.81 -4.65
C MET A 10 4.19 13.17 -4.62
N SER A 11 4.52 14.05 -5.56
CA SER A 11 3.80 15.31 -5.75
C SER A 11 2.37 15.05 -6.23
N TYR A 12 1.51 16.07 -6.13
CA TYR A 12 0.15 16.03 -6.70
C TYR A 12 0.13 15.86 -8.23
N THR A 13 1.26 16.15 -8.90
CA THR A 13 1.45 15.94 -10.34
C THR A 13 2.10 14.60 -10.70
N GLY A 14 2.31 13.71 -9.71
CA GLY A 14 2.89 12.39 -9.91
C GLY A 14 4.42 12.38 -10.07
N ARG A 15 5.11 13.45 -9.66
CA ARG A 15 6.58 13.50 -9.65
C ARG A 15 7.10 12.91 -8.37
N SER A 16 8.19 12.16 -8.46
CA SER A 16 8.88 11.66 -7.27
C SER A 16 9.74 12.75 -6.67
N ILE A 17 9.46 13.10 -5.43
CA ILE A 17 10.11 14.17 -4.69
C ILE A 17 10.89 13.58 -3.52
N LYS A 18 12.15 13.96 -3.37
CA LYS A 18 12.89 13.77 -2.13
C LYS A 18 12.82 15.06 -1.31
N SER A 19 12.20 14.99 -0.14
CA SER A 19 12.08 16.09 0.81
C SER A 19 13.02 15.91 1.98
N ASN A 20 13.71 16.99 2.34
CA ASN A 20 14.48 17.11 3.57
C ASN A 20 13.81 18.14 4.47
N THR A 21 13.37 17.71 5.64
CA THR A 21 12.73 18.60 6.62
C THR A 21 13.69 18.95 7.74
N TYR A 22 13.79 20.25 8.03
CA TYR A 22 14.59 20.81 9.11
C TYR A 22 13.70 21.58 10.08
N TYR A 23 13.83 21.26 11.37
CA TYR A 23 13.13 21.95 12.44
C TYR A 23 13.98 23.11 12.96
N ILE A 24 13.45 24.33 12.87
CA ILE A 24 14.09 25.54 13.35
C ILE A 24 13.59 25.79 14.77
N LYS A 25 14.52 25.78 15.72
CA LYS A 25 14.24 26.02 17.13
C LYS A 25 14.97 27.28 17.60
N ASP A 26 14.37 28.02 18.51
CA ASP A 26 15.02 29.17 19.15
C ASP A 26 16.10 28.73 20.16
N SER A 27 16.74 29.71 20.81
CA SER A 27 17.80 29.47 21.81
C SER A 27 17.31 28.72 23.06
N THR A 28 16.00 28.68 23.31
CA THR A 28 15.38 27.94 24.41
C THR A 28 14.98 26.51 24.00
N GLY A 29 15.10 26.17 22.72
CA GLY A 29 14.75 24.87 22.17
C GLY A 29 13.28 24.75 21.72
N VAL A 30 12.51 25.84 21.75
CA VAL A 30 11.12 25.89 21.28
C VAL A 30 11.10 25.88 19.75
N LEU A 31 10.21 25.07 19.17
CA LEU A 31 10.03 25.01 17.72
C LEU A 31 9.36 26.29 17.21
N ILE A 32 10.06 27.02 16.34
CA ILE A 32 9.59 28.30 15.78
C ILE A 32 9.40 28.25 14.26
N GLY A 33 9.82 27.17 13.61
CA GLY A 33 9.63 27.03 12.17
C GLY A 33 10.05 25.67 11.62
N ILE A 34 9.66 25.42 10.38
CA ILE A 34 10.03 24.23 9.62
C ILE A 34 10.51 24.68 8.24
N LEU A 35 11.69 24.24 7.83
CA LEU A 35 12.21 24.40 6.48
C LEU A 35 12.14 23.05 5.76
N CYS A 36 11.43 23.00 4.64
CA CYS A 36 11.36 21.83 3.77
C CYS A 36 12.09 22.12 2.47
N ILE A 37 13.07 21.28 2.11
CA ILE A 37 13.77 21.35 0.83
C ILE A 37 13.36 20.15 -0.01
N ASN A 38 12.71 20.40 -1.14
CA ASN A 38 12.11 19.39 -2.01
C ASN A 38 12.87 19.30 -3.33
N PHE A 39 13.32 18.10 -3.70
CA PHE A 39 14.01 17.82 -4.96
C PHE A 39 13.18 16.87 -5.80
N ASP A 40 12.93 17.22 -7.06
CA ASP A 40 12.38 16.29 -8.04
C ASP A 40 13.46 15.29 -8.45
N ILE A 41 13.24 14.02 -8.11
CA ILE A 41 14.16 12.91 -8.39
C ILE A 41 13.64 11.99 -9.50
N THR A 42 12.53 12.35 -10.17
CA THR A 42 11.88 11.50 -11.17
C THR A 42 12.84 11.08 -12.28
N ALA A 43 13.60 12.05 -12.83
CA ALA A 43 14.57 11.77 -13.89
C ALA A 43 15.71 10.85 -13.41
N ALA A 44 16.20 11.05 -12.18
CA ALA A 44 17.25 10.23 -11.61
C ALA A 44 16.78 8.78 -11.38
N GLN A 45 15.55 8.59 -10.88
CA GLN A 45 14.97 7.26 -10.71
C GLN A 45 14.75 6.55 -12.04
N ASN A 46 14.27 7.27 -13.06
CA ASN A 46 14.12 6.69 -14.41
C ASN A 46 15.48 6.24 -14.97
N ALA A 47 16.54 7.04 -14.77
CA ALA A 47 17.88 6.66 -15.21
C ALA A 47 18.39 5.39 -14.51
N VAL A 48 18.20 5.28 -13.19
CA VAL A 48 18.55 4.07 -12.43
C VAL A 48 17.79 2.85 -12.97
N LYS A 49 16.49 2.99 -13.18
CA LYS A 49 15.65 1.91 -13.73
C LYS A 49 16.13 1.46 -15.12
N SER A 50 16.43 2.40 -16.01
CA SER A 50 16.97 2.09 -17.34
C SER A 50 18.31 1.36 -17.27
N LEU A 51 19.17 1.72 -16.30
CA LEU A 51 20.45 1.03 -16.08
C LEU A 51 20.24 -0.39 -15.53
N GLU A 52 19.32 -0.58 -14.58
CA GLU A 52 18.98 -1.90 -14.06
C GLU A 52 18.40 -2.82 -15.15
N GLU A 53 17.56 -2.27 -16.02
CA GLU A 53 17.02 -2.96 -17.20
C GLU A 53 18.13 -3.37 -18.17
N PHE A 54 19.05 -2.44 -18.48
CA PHE A 54 20.19 -2.70 -19.35
C PHE A 54 21.13 -3.78 -18.79
N MET A 55 21.38 -3.76 -17.48
CA MET A 55 22.26 -4.72 -16.81
C MET A 55 21.60 -6.09 -16.58
N GLY A 56 20.30 -6.24 -16.85
CA GLY A 56 19.54 -7.46 -16.57
C GLY A 56 19.44 -7.77 -15.07
N THR A 57 19.65 -6.76 -14.21
CA THR A 57 19.56 -6.89 -12.75
C THR A 57 18.18 -6.49 -12.23
N THR A 58 17.22 -6.24 -13.13
CA THR A 58 15.83 -6.05 -12.75
C THR A 58 15.37 -7.26 -11.96
N LYS A 59 15.15 -7.06 -10.65
CA LYS A 59 14.38 -8.03 -9.87
C LYS A 59 13.03 -8.12 -10.57
N SER A 60 12.70 -9.30 -11.08
CA SER A 60 11.40 -9.60 -11.65
C SER A 60 10.36 -9.68 -10.53
N SER A 61 10.06 -8.55 -9.90
CA SER A 61 8.84 -8.35 -9.12
C SER A 61 7.75 -7.94 -10.10
N GLY A 62 6.88 -8.88 -10.47
CA GLY A 62 5.66 -8.54 -11.19
C GLY A 62 4.89 -7.43 -10.46
N PHE A 63 4.52 -6.39 -11.21
CA PHE A 63 3.67 -5.27 -10.78
C PHE A 63 4.17 -4.48 -9.56
N GLU A 64 5.24 -3.70 -9.74
CA GLU A 64 5.65 -2.72 -8.73
C GLU A 64 4.70 -1.52 -8.67
N ASN A 65 3.98 -1.50 -7.54
CA ASN A 65 3.12 -0.47 -7.04
C ASN A 65 3.93 0.61 -6.31
N ASP A 66 3.40 1.83 -6.33
CA ASP A 66 3.63 2.91 -5.37
C ASP A 66 3.79 2.39 -3.93
N LYS A 67 5.03 2.41 -3.44
CA LYS A 67 5.38 2.09 -2.06
C LYS A 67 6.27 3.18 -1.53
N ASN A 68 5.72 4.00 -0.64
CA ASN A 68 6.35 4.35 0.63
C ASN A 68 5.24 4.88 1.55
N THR A 69 5.11 4.30 2.75
CA THR A 69 4.02 4.49 3.74
C THR A 69 2.73 3.67 3.50
N SER A 70 2.08 3.74 2.33
CA SER A 70 0.88 2.91 2.07
C SER A 70 1.21 1.42 1.91
N GLY A 71 2.44 1.11 1.50
CA GLY A 71 2.95 -0.25 1.37
C GLY A 71 2.87 -1.03 2.67
N SER A 72 3.26 -0.47 3.83
CA SER A 72 3.25 -1.25 5.08
C SER A 72 1.86 -1.69 5.52
N ILE A 73 0.86 -0.80 5.43
CA ILE A 73 -0.52 -1.13 5.83
C ILE A 73 -1.18 -2.02 4.78
N LYS A 74 -1.01 -1.72 3.49
CA LYS A 74 -1.52 -2.57 2.40
C LYS A 74 -0.87 -3.94 2.39
N ASP A 75 0.45 -4.04 2.55
CA ASP A 75 1.19 -5.30 2.60
C ASP A 75 0.78 -6.12 3.83
N PHE A 76 0.58 -5.48 5.00
CA PHE A 76 0.03 -6.14 6.18
C PHE A 76 -1.40 -6.66 5.95
N THR A 77 -2.23 -5.88 5.25
CA THR A 77 -3.60 -6.25 4.91
C THR A 77 -3.65 -7.39 3.91
N ILE A 78 -2.77 -7.37 2.91
CA ILE A 78 -2.60 -8.46 1.94
C ILE A 78 -2.20 -9.73 2.68
N LYS A 79 -1.26 -9.66 3.65
CA LYS A 79 -0.91 -10.81 4.49
C LYS A 79 -2.10 -11.35 5.28
N ILE A 80 -2.91 -10.49 5.89
CA ILE A 80 -4.14 -10.91 6.59
C ILE A 80 -5.11 -11.61 5.64
N ILE A 81 -5.32 -11.06 4.44
CA ILE A 81 -6.19 -11.65 3.42
C ILE A 81 -5.68 -13.03 3.01
N GLU A 82 -4.39 -13.13 2.70
CA GLU A 82 -3.77 -14.40 2.33
C GLU A 82 -3.84 -15.43 3.45
N ASP A 83 -3.60 -15.03 4.71
CA ASP A 83 -3.62 -15.95 5.84
C ASP A 83 -5.01 -16.51 6.11
N ILE A 84 -6.06 -15.67 6.03
CA ILE A 84 -7.44 -16.15 6.17
C ILE A 84 -7.81 -17.12 5.05
N ILE A 85 -7.44 -16.80 3.80
CA ILE A 85 -7.74 -17.65 2.64
C ILE A 85 -6.94 -18.95 2.67
N ARG A 86 -5.67 -18.92 3.09
CA ARG A 86 -4.87 -20.14 3.29
C ARG A 86 -5.48 -21.03 4.37
N ASN A 87 -5.96 -20.43 5.46
CA ASN A 87 -6.56 -21.16 6.57
C ASN A 87 -7.92 -21.77 6.25
N SER A 88 -8.63 -21.29 5.22
CA SER A 88 -9.93 -21.87 4.83
C SER A 88 -9.81 -23.24 4.15
N LYS A 89 -8.61 -23.74 3.83
CA LYS A 89 -8.30 -25.06 3.22
C LYS A 89 -9.01 -25.41 1.91
N ILE A 90 -9.85 -24.51 1.39
CA ILE A 90 -10.65 -24.68 0.19
C ILE A 90 -10.08 -23.78 -0.90
N PRO A 91 -9.74 -24.30 -2.08
CA PRO A 91 -9.33 -23.49 -3.22
C PRO A 91 -10.40 -22.45 -3.59
N THR A 92 -10.01 -21.20 -3.83
CA THR A 92 -10.93 -20.08 -4.09
C THR A 92 -11.80 -20.26 -5.35
N ASN A 93 -11.37 -21.10 -6.28
CA ASN A 93 -12.13 -21.50 -7.47
C ASN A 93 -13.22 -22.55 -7.19
N ARG A 94 -13.19 -23.22 -6.03
CA ARG A 94 -14.16 -24.22 -5.58
C ARG A 94 -15.03 -23.76 -4.41
N MET A 95 -14.74 -22.57 -3.85
CA MET A 95 -15.53 -22.02 -2.77
C MET A 95 -16.97 -21.76 -3.23
N THR A 96 -17.91 -22.28 -2.44
CA THR A 96 -19.32 -21.94 -2.53
C THR A 96 -19.57 -20.50 -2.10
N THR A 97 -20.72 -19.95 -2.47
CA THR A 97 -21.13 -18.59 -2.04
C THR A 97 -21.12 -18.45 -0.51
N LYS A 98 -21.57 -19.48 0.22
CA LYS A 98 -21.59 -19.47 1.69
C LYS A 98 -20.19 -19.38 2.29
N GLU A 99 -19.22 -20.11 1.74
CA GLU A 99 -17.82 -20.09 2.20
C GLU A 99 -17.15 -18.75 1.90
N LYS A 100 -17.45 -18.14 0.74
CA LYS A 100 -16.97 -16.78 0.43
C LYS A 100 -17.52 -15.75 1.42
N ILE A 101 -18.80 -15.86 1.81
CA ILE A 101 -19.42 -14.99 2.81
C ILE A 101 -18.77 -15.17 4.19
N GLU A 102 -18.48 -16.40 4.62
CA GLU A 102 -17.76 -16.68 5.87
C GLU A 102 -16.35 -16.03 5.89
N ILE A 103 -15.60 -16.12 4.78
CA ILE A 103 -14.30 -15.44 4.66
C ILE A 103 -14.46 -13.92 4.73
N LEU A 104 -15.46 -13.36 4.03
CA LEU A 104 -15.74 -11.93 4.07
C LEU A 104 -16.12 -11.45 5.47
N LYS A 105 -16.84 -12.27 6.25
CA LYS A 105 -17.16 -11.99 7.65
C LYS A 105 -15.91 -11.90 8.51
N LEU A 106 -14.97 -12.84 8.36
CA LEU A 106 -13.68 -12.81 9.07
C LEU A 106 -12.84 -11.58 8.69
N LEU A 107 -12.81 -11.22 7.40
CA LEU A 107 -12.12 -10.03 6.92
C LEU A 107 -12.76 -8.73 7.45
N LYS A 108 -14.09 -8.68 7.55
CA LYS A 108 -14.84 -7.56 8.14
C LYS A 108 -14.53 -7.41 9.63
N GLN A 109 -14.47 -8.52 10.39
CA GLN A 109 -14.09 -8.53 11.80
C GLN A 109 -12.64 -8.05 12.03
N LYS A 110 -11.72 -8.31 11.09
CA LYS A 110 -10.34 -7.80 11.12
C LYS A 110 -10.20 -6.38 10.57
N GLU A 111 -11.30 -5.66 10.36
CA GLU A 111 -11.33 -4.28 9.86
C GLU A 111 -10.65 -4.06 8.49
N VAL A 112 -10.47 -5.11 7.68
CA VAL A 112 -9.78 -5.05 6.38
C VAL A 112 -10.45 -4.06 5.43
N PHE A 113 -11.78 -3.96 5.48
CA PHE A 113 -12.56 -3.07 4.60
C PHE A 113 -12.51 -1.58 4.97
N ARG A 114 -11.88 -1.20 6.09
CA ARG A 114 -11.61 0.23 6.39
C ARG A 114 -10.52 0.81 5.47
N ILE A 115 -9.79 -0.04 4.76
CA ILE A 115 -8.65 0.35 3.94
C ILE A 115 -9.12 0.62 2.51
N LYS A 116 -8.68 1.75 1.96
CA LYS A 116 -8.99 2.15 0.59
C LYS A 116 -8.51 1.07 -0.40
N ALA A 117 -9.41 0.67 -1.29
CA ALA A 117 -9.23 -0.41 -2.29
C ALA A 117 -9.17 -1.84 -1.74
N ALA A 118 -9.46 -2.10 -0.45
CA ALA A 118 -9.52 -3.46 0.09
C ALA A 118 -10.52 -4.35 -0.66
N THR A 119 -11.69 -3.83 -1.04
CA THR A 119 -12.70 -4.55 -1.83
C THR A 119 -12.14 -5.11 -3.13
N ARG A 120 -11.38 -4.30 -3.87
CA ARG A 120 -10.71 -4.70 -5.12
C ARG A 120 -9.68 -5.80 -4.90
N ILE A 121 -8.91 -5.70 -3.82
CA ILE A 121 -7.90 -6.70 -3.47
C ILE A 121 -8.57 -8.03 -3.13
N VAL A 122 -9.57 -8.01 -2.23
CA VAL A 122 -10.32 -9.20 -1.82
C VAL A 122 -11.03 -9.86 -3.00
N ALA A 123 -11.62 -9.08 -3.91
CA ALA A 123 -12.23 -9.57 -5.15
C ALA A 123 -11.24 -10.41 -5.99
N LYS A 124 -10.01 -9.92 -6.16
CA LYS A 124 -8.94 -10.64 -6.86
C LYS A 124 -8.60 -11.97 -6.17
N TYR A 125 -8.45 -11.97 -4.85
CA TYR A 125 -8.07 -13.17 -4.10
C TYR A 125 -9.19 -14.22 -4.04
N LEU A 126 -10.46 -13.80 -3.96
CA LEU A 126 -11.62 -14.71 -3.93
C LEU A 126 -12.13 -15.11 -5.31
N ASN A 127 -11.44 -14.69 -6.39
CA ASN A 127 -11.85 -14.89 -7.78
C ASN A 127 -13.32 -14.48 -8.02
N SER A 128 -13.65 -13.27 -7.60
CA SER A 128 -15.00 -12.68 -7.65
C SER A 128 -14.92 -11.24 -8.16
N SER A 129 -16.01 -10.72 -8.73
CA SER A 129 -16.08 -9.30 -9.11
C SER A 129 -16.24 -8.40 -7.88
N GLU A 130 -15.79 -7.14 -7.95
CA GLU A 130 -16.03 -6.16 -6.89
C GLU A 130 -17.53 -6.02 -6.57
N THR A 131 -18.38 -6.05 -7.60
CA THR A 131 -19.84 -6.05 -7.47
C THR A 131 -20.36 -7.23 -6.64
N SER A 132 -19.77 -8.42 -6.81
CA SER A 132 -20.14 -9.60 -6.03
C SER A 132 -19.72 -9.44 -4.57
N ILE A 133 -18.53 -8.88 -4.32
CA ILE A 133 -18.05 -8.62 -2.94
C ILE A 133 -18.95 -7.60 -2.24
N TYR A 134 -19.32 -6.50 -2.90
CA TYR A 134 -20.26 -5.53 -2.32
C TYR A 134 -21.61 -6.16 -1.98
N ARG A 135 -22.14 -7.02 -2.87
CA ARG A 135 -23.39 -7.75 -2.61
C ARG A 135 -23.27 -8.63 -1.36
N TYR A 136 -22.20 -9.43 -1.25
CA TYR A 136 -21.97 -10.29 -0.09
C TYR A 136 -21.75 -9.50 1.21
N LEU A 137 -21.08 -8.35 1.15
CA LEU A 137 -20.90 -7.47 2.31
C LEU A 137 -22.23 -6.89 2.81
N LYS A 138 -23.16 -6.59 1.90
CA LYS A 138 -24.51 -6.14 2.22
C LYS A 138 -25.37 -7.23 2.87
N GLU A 139 -25.16 -8.50 2.49
CA GLU A 139 -25.80 -9.65 3.16
C GLU A 139 -25.26 -9.88 4.59
N LEU A 140 -24.15 -9.24 4.97
CA LEU A 140 -23.50 -9.28 6.29
C LEU A 140 -23.77 -8.02 7.14
N GLU A 141 -24.64 -7.13 6.69
CA GLU A 141 -25.18 -6.01 7.48
C GLU A 141 -26.48 -6.42 8.17
#